data_AF-A0A7L4NIC4-F1
#
_entry.id   AF-A0A7L4NIC4-F1
#
_cell.length_a   1.000
_cell.length_b   1.000
_cell.length_c   1.000
_cell.angle_alpha   90.00
_cell.angle_beta   90.00
_cell.angle_gamma   90.00
#
_symmetry.space_group_name_H-M   'P 1'
#
loop_
_entity.id
_entity.type
_entity.pdbx_description
1 polymer ?
#
loop_
_entity_poly.entity_id
_entity_poly.type
_entity_poly.pdbx_seq_one_letter_code
_entity_poly.pdbx_strand_id
1 'polypeptide(L)'
;MGRTYFVEEAIGQYFSDLSTKVKPYVTGLLVGQCSPQRDYVIRAVRTPPKEEQRENNISPSNLASIDEEWITTHATQVSRMLPGGLLVLGVFIIVTPELSKDSQHALRKLIFSVEKSLTKRRLWKPAEEEVSDRAALQICSSTKKVVCRTYDVQDAKSSAKPADWKYQSSLSASWLSLGCTVNVNIHIPLLATSPNHDLEKNTKNGLNRWSKQIEDSVFLINGQVKDDDSELLEGQKKLRGNTQSSTQFSDVKVLTQLSQGPSHRSTATVQVCSGSINLRGAVKCRAYVHNNRPKVKEAVQALKRDIINTLSDRCEILFEDLIINEGPHKKNFKREYHVLPQRLFVSVPGSSVMLSDYQFGDEAAGEIQERFIEMLDQSVQAEDIHIAEEINT
;
A
#
# COMPACT_ATOMS: atom_id res chain seq x y z
N MET A 1 7.19 -15.65 -22.37
CA MET A 1 6.73 -14.34 -22.88
C MET A 1 6.85 -13.33 -21.75
N GLY A 2 7.20 -12.08 -22.04
CA GLY A 2 7.33 -11.02 -21.03
C GLY A 2 5.98 -10.58 -20.47
N ARG A 3 5.99 -9.88 -19.34
CA ARG A 3 4.78 -9.26 -18.76
C ARG A 3 4.29 -8.08 -19.61
N THR A 4 3.04 -7.69 -19.43
CA THR A 4 2.48 -6.48 -20.05
C THR A 4 1.87 -5.56 -18.99
N TYR A 5 2.35 -4.32 -18.97
CA TYR A 5 1.82 -3.23 -18.14
C TYR A 5 0.91 -2.35 -19.00
N PHE A 6 -0.34 -2.25 -18.59
CA PHE A 6 -1.33 -1.31 -19.11
C PHE A 6 -1.30 -0.05 -18.26
N VAL A 7 -1.15 1.11 -18.89
CA VAL A 7 -0.73 2.35 -18.23
C VAL A 7 -1.68 3.48 -18.58
N GLU A 8 -2.18 4.20 -17.59
CA GLU A 8 -3.06 5.34 -17.83
C GLU A 8 -2.36 6.41 -18.69
N GLU A 9 -3.05 6.95 -19.69
CA GLU A 9 -2.47 7.91 -20.65
C GLU A 9 -1.92 9.16 -19.97
N ALA A 10 -2.57 9.63 -18.90
CA ALA A 10 -2.13 10.79 -18.12
C ALA A 10 -0.71 10.61 -17.55
N ILE A 11 -0.27 9.37 -17.32
CA ILE A 11 1.10 9.06 -16.84
C ILE A 11 2.13 9.39 -17.93
N GLY A 12 1.79 9.19 -19.21
CA GLY A 12 2.66 9.57 -20.33
C GLY A 12 2.91 11.09 -20.39
N GLN A 13 1.87 11.88 -20.13
CA GLN A 13 2.00 13.33 -20.02
C GLN A 13 2.84 13.71 -18.80
N TYR A 14 2.56 13.11 -17.65
CA TYR A 14 3.33 13.32 -16.42
C TYR A 14 4.83 13.06 -16.60
N PHE A 15 5.22 11.95 -17.25
CA PHE A 15 6.62 11.69 -17.56
C PHE A 15 7.23 12.68 -18.55
N SER A 16 6.43 13.18 -19.49
CA SER A 16 6.87 14.21 -20.45
C SER A 16 7.18 15.52 -19.73
N ASP A 17 6.32 15.93 -18.80
CA ASP A 17 6.48 17.13 -17.98
C ASP A 17 7.71 17.01 -17.06
N LEU A 18 7.87 15.88 -16.37
CA LEU A 18 9.05 15.61 -15.54
C LEU A 18 10.34 15.65 -16.35
N SER A 19 10.30 15.16 -17.60
CA SER A 19 11.47 15.15 -18.48
C SER A 19 11.98 16.55 -18.85
N THR A 20 11.15 17.60 -18.72
CA THR A 20 11.57 19.00 -18.97
C THR A 20 12.36 19.59 -17.81
N LYS A 21 12.25 19.01 -16.61
CA LYS A 21 12.85 19.51 -15.35
C LYS A 21 14.04 18.67 -14.87
N VAL A 22 14.62 17.82 -15.72
CA VAL A 22 15.63 16.81 -15.34
C VAL A 22 16.98 17.45 -15.04
N LYS A 23 17.53 17.21 -13.83
CA LYS A 23 18.94 17.45 -13.52
C LYS A 23 19.47 16.47 -12.46
N PRO A 24 20.34 15.50 -12.81
CA PRO A 24 20.61 14.82 -14.09
C PRO A 24 19.71 13.58 -14.31
N TYR A 25 18.91 13.21 -13.30
CA TYR A 25 17.89 12.18 -13.41
C TYR A 25 16.71 12.52 -12.50
N VAL A 26 15.59 11.85 -12.72
CA VAL A 26 14.42 11.85 -11.83
C VAL A 26 14.07 10.40 -11.51
N THR A 27 13.91 10.06 -10.25
CA THR A 27 13.43 8.74 -9.82
C THR A 27 12.01 8.83 -9.30
N GLY A 28 11.32 7.70 -9.26
CA GLY A 28 10.02 7.61 -8.64
C GLY A 28 9.47 6.20 -8.63
N LEU A 29 8.22 6.08 -8.22
CA LEU A 29 7.53 4.82 -8.02
C LEU A 29 6.37 4.68 -9.01
N LEU A 30 6.05 3.44 -9.34
CA LEU A 30 4.88 3.07 -10.13
C LEU A 30 3.86 2.43 -9.21
N VAL A 31 2.61 2.90 -9.26
CA VAL A 31 1.51 2.45 -8.39
C VAL A 31 0.39 1.87 -9.23
N GLY A 32 -0.16 0.75 -8.75
CA GLY A 32 -1.35 0.14 -9.35
C GLY A 32 -1.56 -1.29 -8.88
N GLN A 33 -2.08 -2.16 -9.74
CA GLN A 33 -2.44 -3.54 -9.39
C GLN A 33 -1.73 -4.55 -10.26
N CYS A 34 -1.19 -5.60 -9.62
CA CYS A 34 -0.74 -6.80 -10.30
C CYS A 34 -1.89 -7.79 -10.48
N SER A 35 -1.92 -8.48 -11.61
CA SER A 35 -2.71 -9.70 -11.78
C SER A 35 -1.91 -10.78 -12.51
N PRO A 36 -2.34 -12.05 -12.48
CA PRO A 36 -1.64 -13.12 -13.19
C PRO A 36 -1.50 -12.88 -14.70
N GLN A 37 -2.43 -12.12 -15.31
CA GLN A 37 -2.48 -11.90 -16.76
C GLN A 37 -2.04 -10.50 -17.19
N ARG A 38 -2.36 -9.46 -16.40
CA ARG A 38 -2.19 -8.05 -16.78
C ARG A 38 -1.84 -7.21 -15.57
N ASP A 39 -0.85 -6.33 -15.70
CA ASP A 39 -0.56 -5.33 -14.66
C ASP A 39 -1.14 -3.99 -15.09
N TYR A 40 -1.72 -3.25 -14.13
CA TYR A 40 -2.33 -1.96 -14.38
C TYR A 40 -1.59 -0.89 -13.59
N VAL A 41 -0.93 0.03 -14.28
CA VAL A 41 -0.28 1.21 -13.70
C VAL A 41 -1.24 2.38 -13.82
N ILE A 42 -1.75 2.84 -12.68
CA ILE A 42 -2.71 3.96 -12.62
C ILE A 42 -2.07 5.26 -12.14
N ARG A 43 -0.84 5.18 -11.60
CA ARG A 43 -0.10 6.36 -11.18
C ARG A 43 1.40 6.15 -11.23
N ALA A 44 2.11 7.24 -11.50
CA ALA A 44 3.54 7.36 -11.25
C ALA A 44 3.75 8.54 -10.30
N VAL A 45 4.65 8.38 -9.33
CA VAL A 45 4.93 9.42 -8.33
C VAL A 45 6.43 9.65 -8.26
N ARG A 46 6.86 10.89 -8.49
CA ARG A 46 8.26 11.28 -8.38
C ARG A 46 8.71 11.15 -6.93
N THR A 47 9.91 10.61 -6.70
CA THR A 47 10.53 10.67 -5.37
C THR A 47 10.82 12.13 -5.01
N PRO A 48 10.26 12.66 -3.91
CA PRO A 48 10.49 14.04 -3.51
C PRO A 48 12.00 14.31 -3.32
N PRO A 49 12.50 15.48 -3.73
CA PRO A 49 13.89 15.86 -3.45
C PRO A 49 14.07 16.05 -1.94
N LYS A 50 15.21 15.63 -1.41
CA LYS A 50 15.56 15.87 0.01
C LYS A 50 15.62 17.35 0.32
N GLU A 51 15.30 17.74 1.55
CA GLU A 51 15.36 19.14 2.01
C GLU A 51 16.71 19.79 1.69
N GLU A 52 17.83 19.11 1.98
CA GLU A 52 19.18 19.58 1.65
C GLU A 52 19.40 19.87 0.15
N GLN A 53 18.72 19.12 -0.72
CA GLN A 53 18.76 19.33 -2.18
C GLN A 53 17.83 20.45 -2.63
N ARG A 54 16.70 20.67 -1.93
CA ARG A 54 15.79 21.79 -2.15
C ARG A 54 16.42 23.12 -1.75
N GLU A 55 17.09 23.16 -0.60
CA GLU A 55 17.68 24.38 -0.03
C GLU A 55 18.95 24.79 -0.77
N ASN A 56 19.83 23.85 -1.10
CA ASN A 56 21.13 24.16 -1.68
C ASN A 56 21.17 24.11 -3.22
N ASN A 57 20.05 23.80 -3.89
CA ASN A 57 20.00 23.55 -5.34
C ASN A 57 21.07 22.54 -5.83
N ILE A 58 21.51 21.63 -4.94
CA ILE A 58 22.53 20.63 -5.27
C ILE A 58 21.86 19.54 -6.08
N SER A 59 22.09 19.56 -7.40
CA SER A 59 21.70 18.45 -8.26
C SER A 59 22.64 17.25 -8.01
N PRO A 60 22.13 16.03 -7.82
CA PRO A 60 22.98 14.84 -7.75
C PRO A 60 23.87 14.78 -8.99
N SER A 61 25.15 14.41 -8.88
CA SER A 61 26.06 14.53 -10.03
C SER A 61 26.07 13.29 -10.92
N ASN A 62 25.67 12.12 -10.40
CA ASN A 62 25.69 10.84 -11.11
C ASN A 62 24.66 9.84 -10.54
N LEU A 63 24.43 8.72 -11.23
CA LEU A 63 23.53 7.66 -10.76
C LEU A 63 24.05 6.91 -9.52
N ALA A 64 25.34 7.02 -9.20
CA ALA A 64 25.93 6.40 -8.01
C ALA A 64 25.52 7.13 -6.72
N SER A 65 25.10 8.40 -6.80
CA SER A 65 24.60 9.17 -5.67
C SER A 65 23.10 8.97 -5.41
N ILE A 66 22.46 7.99 -6.06
CA ILE A 66 21.07 7.64 -5.76
C ILE A 66 20.99 7.17 -4.32
N ASP A 67 20.21 7.88 -3.52
CA ASP A 67 19.91 7.51 -2.15
C ASP A 67 18.82 6.43 -2.13
N GLU A 68 19.29 5.19 -1.99
CA GLU A 68 18.44 4.02 -1.86
C GLU A 68 17.53 4.11 -0.63
N GLU A 69 18.07 4.55 0.51
CA GLU A 69 17.33 4.63 1.76
C GLU A 69 16.16 5.61 1.61
N TRP A 70 16.41 6.79 1.04
CA TRP A 70 15.39 7.78 0.78
C TRP A 70 14.26 7.27 -0.13
N ILE A 71 14.62 6.56 -1.22
CA ILE A 71 13.61 5.97 -2.12
C ILE A 71 12.83 4.86 -1.41
N THR A 72 13.46 4.07 -0.54
CA THR A 72 12.77 3.05 0.24
C THR A 72 11.85 3.64 1.31
N THR A 73 12.22 4.78 1.90
CA THR A 73 11.37 5.55 2.82
C THR A 73 10.18 6.14 2.08
N HIS A 74 10.40 6.74 0.91
CA HIS A 74 9.32 7.21 0.06
C HIS A 74 8.36 6.08 -0.34
N ALA A 75 8.88 4.92 -0.78
CA ALA A 75 8.05 3.76 -1.11
C ALA A 75 7.29 3.22 0.10
N THR A 76 7.89 3.33 1.28
CA THR A 76 7.26 2.98 2.55
C THR A 76 6.03 3.86 2.80
N GLN A 77 6.19 5.18 2.70
CA GLN A 77 5.08 6.11 2.93
C GLN A 77 4.00 5.97 1.86
N VAL A 78 4.37 5.92 0.58
CA VAL A 78 3.42 5.69 -0.51
C VAL A 78 2.64 4.40 -0.28
N SER A 79 3.29 3.30 0.12
CA SER A 79 2.60 2.05 0.40
C SER A 79 1.57 2.13 1.53
N ARG A 80 1.75 3.00 2.54
CA ARG A 80 0.75 3.25 3.60
C ARG A 80 -0.46 4.02 3.06
N MET A 81 -0.23 4.83 2.03
CA MET A 81 -1.27 5.61 1.35
C MET A 81 -2.10 4.80 0.33
N LEU A 82 -1.83 3.50 0.17
CA LEU A 82 -2.53 2.66 -0.79
C LEU A 82 -3.62 1.80 -0.12
N PRO A 83 -4.86 1.83 -0.62
CA PRO A 83 -5.89 0.87 -0.22
C PRO A 83 -5.60 -0.54 -0.75
N GLY A 84 -6.38 -1.50 -0.25
CA GLY A 84 -6.33 -2.89 -0.67
C GLY A 84 -6.36 -3.08 -2.19
N GLY A 85 -5.53 -3.98 -2.69
CA GLY A 85 -5.46 -4.31 -4.11
C GLY A 85 -4.57 -3.38 -4.94
N LEU A 86 -4.15 -2.24 -4.40
CA LEU A 86 -3.09 -1.42 -4.96
C LEU A 86 -1.76 -1.69 -4.27
N LEU A 87 -0.66 -1.55 -5.00
CA LEU A 87 0.70 -1.70 -4.50
C LEU A 87 1.70 -0.89 -5.34
N VAL A 88 2.92 -0.75 -4.81
CA VAL A 88 4.08 -0.23 -5.55
C VAL A 88 4.56 -1.31 -6.52
N LEU A 89 4.19 -1.19 -7.79
CA LEU A 89 4.48 -2.15 -8.86
C LEU A 89 5.94 -2.15 -9.30
N GLY A 90 6.67 -1.08 -8.99
CA GLY A 90 8.04 -0.91 -9.44
C GLY A 90 8.54 0.51 -9.26
N VAL A 91 9.67 0.77 -9.89
CA VAL A 91 10.36 2.05 -9.85
C VAL A 91 10.62 2.54 -11.28
N PHE A 92 10.62 3.85 -11.45
CA PHE A 92 11.03 4.47 -12.70
C PHE A 92 12.23 5.38 -12.52
N ILE A 93 12.97 5.55 -13.61
CA ILE A 93 14.01 6.56 -13.71
C ILE A 93 13.94 7.26 -15.08
N ILE A 94 13.92 8.60 -15.05
CA ILE A 94 14.09 9.45 -16.22
C ILE A 94 15.54 9.92 -16.22
N VAL A 95 16.29 9.60 -17.27
CA VAL A 95 17.73 9.87 -17.36
C VAL A 95 18.09 10.51 -18.69
N THR A 96 19.17 11.27 -18.70
CA THR A 96 19.77 11.75 -19.96
C THR A 96 20.38 10.57 -20.76
N PRO A 97 20.58 10.72 -22.08
CA PRO A 97 21.14 9.66 -22.92
C PRO A 97 22.50 9.15 -22.44
N GLU A 98 23.32 10.01 -21.84
CA GLU A 98 24.67 9.68 -21.36
C GLU A 98 24.63 8.68 -20.20
N LEU A 99 23.65 8.79 -19.31
CA LEU A 99 23.47 7.95 -18.12
C LEU A 99 22.58 6.73 -18.37
N SER A 100 22.05 6.58 -19.58
CA SER A 100 21.10 5.51 -19.94
C SER A 100 21.65 4.11 -19.68
N LYS A 101 22.94 3.86 -19.94
CA LYS A 101 23.54 2.52 -19.83
C LYS A 101 23.66 2.05 -18.38
N ASP A 102 23.96 2.97 -17.46
CA ASP A 102 24.20 2.65 -16.04
C ASP A 102 22.89 2.58 -15.23
N SER A 103 21.81 3.16 -15.76
CA SER A 103 20.50 3.23 -15.10
C SER A 103 19.89 1.86 -14.78
N GLN A 104 20.22 0.81 -15.55
CA GLN A 104 19.66 -0.52 -15.34
C GLN A 104 20.15 -1.17 -14.03
N HIS A 105 21.43 -0.96 -13.69
CA HIS A 105 21.98 -1.45 -12.43
C HIS A 105 21.34 -0.72 -11.24
N ALA A 106 21.16 0.61 -11.35
CA ALA A 106 20.48 1.40 -10.34
C ALA A 106 19.02 0.94 -10.13
N LEU A 107 18.25 0.78 -11.21
CA LEU A 107 16.88 0.29 -11.16
C LEU A 107 16.76 -1.08 -10.47
N ARG A 108 17.66 -2.01 -10.82
CA ARG A 108 17.71 -3.32 -10.15
C ARG A 108 17.89 -3.15 -8.64
N LYS A 109 18.93 -2.41 -8.23
CA LYS A 109 19.24 -2.19 -6.81
C LYS A 109 18.04 -1.61 -6.08
N LEU A 110 17.41 -0.59 -6.65
CA LEU A 110 16.23 0.04 -6.08
C LEU A 110 15.04 -0.91 -5.91
N ILE A 111 14.73 -1.73 -6.92
CA ILE A 111 13.61 -2.69 -6.84
C ILE A 111 13.76 -3.63 -5.66
N PHE A 112 14.93 -4.26 -5.53
CA PHE A 112 15.17 -5.22 -4.44
C PHE A 112 15.15 -4.54 -3.07
N SER A 113 15.63 -3.31 -2.99
CA SER A 113 15.70 -2.54 -1.74
C SER A 113 14.32 -2.08 -1.31
N VAL A 114 13.51 -1.59 -2.25
CA VAL A 114 12.10 -1.24 -2.04
C VAL A 114 11.31 -2.47 -1.60
N GLU A 115 11.38 -3.59 -2.33
CA GLU A 115 10.64 -4.79 -1.94
C GLU A 115 11.09 -5.35 -0.58
N LYS A 116 12.39 -5.32 -0.28
CA LYS A 116 12.92 -5.73 1.04
C LYS A 116 12.34 -4.87 2.16
N SER A 117 12.29 -3.56 1.97
CA SER A 117 11.70 -2.63 2.95
C SER A 117 10.21 -2.89 3.16
N LEU A 118 9.45 -3.00 2.06
CA LEU A 118 8.01 -3.28 2.11
C LEU A 118 7.70 -4.65 2.73
N THR A 119 8.49 -5.69 2.42
CA THR A 119 8.30 -7.04 2.96
C THR A 119 8.55 -7.12 4.46
N LYS A 120 9.47 -6.32 5.01
CA LYS A 120 9.77 -6.28 6.46
C LYS A 120 8.56 -5.85 7.32
N ARG A 121 7.65 -5.08 6.72
CA ARG A 121 6.42 -4.60 7.38
C ARG A 121 5.25 -5.56 7.28
N ARG A 122 5.20 -6.41 6.23
CA ARG A 122 4.06 -7.31 6.00
C ARG A 122 3.87 -8.25 7.19
N LEU A 123 2.62 -8.35 7.65
CA LEU A 123 2.19 -9.29 8.69
C LEU A 123 1.53 -10.56 8.12
N TRP A 124 1.55 -10.69 6.79
CA TRP A 124 1.06 -11.84 6.03
C TRP A 124 2.19 -12.37 5.14
N LYS A 125 2.04 -13.61 4.69
CA LYS A 125 2.95 -14.21 3.71
C LYS A 125 2.38 -14.07 2.31
N PRO A 126 3.21 -13.78 1.30
CA PRO A 126 2.76 -13.85 -0.08
C PRO A 126 2.33 -15.30 -0.39
N ALA A 127 1.23 -15.44 -1.11
CA ALA A 127 0.79 -16.74 -1.62
C ALA A 127 1.70 -17.17 -2.78
N GLU A 128 1.83 -18.47 -3.04
CA GLU A 128 2.66 -18.99 -4.15
C GLU A 128 2.19 -18.47 -5.52
N GLU A 129 0.90 -18.19 -5.67
CA GLU A 129 0.30 -17.66 -6.90
C GLU A 129 0.51 -16.14 -7.08
N GLU A 130 1.07 -15.46 -6.09
CA GLU A 130 1.22 -14.01 -6.13
C GLU A 130 2.34 -13.57 -7.07
N VAL A 131 2.05 -12.54 -7.86
CA VAL A 131 3.02 -11.95 -8.79
C VAL A 131 4.18 -11.30 -8.02
N SER A 132 5.38 -11.89 -8.17
CA SER A 132 6.63 -11.35 -7.63
C SER A 132 7.35 -10.38 -8.58
N ASP A 133 7.01 -10.37 -9.87
CA ASP A 133 7.64 -9.45 -10.81
C ASP A 133 7.37 -7.98 -10.43
N ARG A 134 8.42 -7.15 -10.46
CA ARG A 134 8.35 -5.69 -10.31
C ARG A 134 8.96 -4.99 -11.51
N ALA A 135 8.35 -3.88 -11.91
CA ALA A 135 8.77 -3.09 -13.07
C ALA A 135 9.98 -2.19 -12.77
N ALA A 136 10.98 -2.26 -13.66
CA ALA A 136 12.06 -1.31 -13.81
C ALA A 136 11.82 -0.51 -15.09
N LEU A 137 11.33 0.72 -14.93
CA LEU A 137 11.04 1.60 -16.06
C LEU A 137 12.17 2.60 -16.26
N GLN A 138 12.77 2.58 -17.44
CA GLN A 138 13.75 3.59 -17.85
C GLN A 138 13.15 4.46 -18.94
N ILE A 139 13.26 5.77 -18.78
CA ILE A 139 12.80 6.76 -19.76
C ILE A 139 13.96 7.66 -20.14
N CYS A 140 14.21 7.81 -21.43
CA CYS A 140 15.20 8.77 -21.93
C CYS A 140 14.59 10.17 -21.97
N SER A 141 15.20 11.13 -21.28
CA SER A 141 14.68 12.51 -21.21
C SER A 141 14.61 13.20 -22.58
N SER A 142 15.58 12.93 -23.46
CA SER A 142 15.67 13.54 -24.80
C SER A 142 14.78 12.86 -25.84
N THR A 143 14.84 11.54 -25.95
CA THR A 143 14.11 10.78 -26.99
C THR A 143 12.70 10.36 -26.57
N LYS A 144 12.37 10.48 -25.28
CA LYS A 144 11.15 9.94 -24.65
C LYS A 144 10.99 8.42 -24.80
N LYS A 145 12.05 7.72 -25.24
CA LYS A 145 12.04 6.26 -25.38
C LYS A 145 11.86 5.61 -24.01
N VAL A 146 10.85 4.76 -23.91
CA VAL A 146 10.54 3.96 -22.73
C VAL A 146 11.12 2.56 -22.89
N VAL A 147 11.79 2.07 -21.87
CA VAL A 147 12.30 0.70 -21.77
C VAL A 147 11.82 0.11 -20.45
N CYS A 148 10.90 -0.86 -20.53
CA CYS A 148 10.37 -1.56 -19.37
C CYS A 148 11.01 -2.95 -19.26
N ARG A 149 11.51 -3.28 -18.06
CA ARG A 149 11.96 -4.62 -17.70
C ARG A 149 11.35 -5.04 -16.38
N THR A 150 11.31 -6.33 -16.09
CA THR A 150 10.89 -6.86 -14.80
C THR A 150 11.98 -7.67 -14.13
N TYR A 151 11.91 -7.70 -12.80
CA TYR A 151 12.71 -8.58 -11.95
C TYR A 151 11.77 -9.34 -11.03
N ASP A 152 11.99 -10.64 -10.92
CA ASP A 152 11.38 -11.46 -9.90
C ASP A 152 12.05 -11.15 -8.57
N VAL A 153 11.33 -10.50 -7.66
CA VAL A 153 11.89 -10.07 -6.37
C VAL A 153 12.04 -11.19 -5.36
N GLN A 154 11.46 -12.38 -5.62
CA GLN A 154 11.70 -13.57 -4.81
C GLN A 154 13.01 -14.26 -5.17
N ASP A 155 13.53 -14.02 -6.37
CA ASP A 155 14.84 -14.51 -6.81
C ASP A 155 15.89 -13.39 -6.82
N ALA A 156 16.77 -13.37 -5.81
CA ALA A 156 17.88 -12.42 -5.73
C ALA A 156 18.81 -12.45 -6.96
N LYS A 157 18.83 -13.56 -7.70
CA LYS A 157 19.61 -13.75 -8.94
C LYS A 157 18.79 -13.49 -10.20
N SER A 158 17.52 -13.09 -10.09
CA SER A 158 16.62 -12.87 -11.22
C SER A 158 17.30 -11.99 -12.26
N SER A 159 17.31 -12.39 -13.52
CA SER A 159 17.76 -11.51 -14.62
C SER A 159 16.64 -10.55 -15.04
N ALA A 160 17.00 -9.50 -15.77
CA ALA A 160 16.04 -8.52 -16.27
C ALA A 160 15.27 -9.10 -17.46
N LYS A 161 13.94 -9.24 -17.35
CA LYS A 161 13.07 -9.74 -18.41
C LYS A 161 12.41 -8.57 -19.13
N PRO A 162 12.43 -8.47 -20.47
CA PRO A 162 11.67 -7.43 -21.18
C PRO A 162 10.18 -7.51 -20.87
N ALA A 163 9.53 -6.36 -20.73
CA ALA A 163 8.09 -6.26 -20.56
C ALA A 163 7.50 -5.20 -21.49
N ASP A 164 6.25 -5.44 -21.90
CA ASP A 164 5.48 -4.53 -22.73
C ASP A 164 4.94 -3.38 -21.88
N TRP A 165 5.05 -2.15 -22.39
CA TRP A 165 4.50 -0.94 -21.79
C TRP A 165 3.46 -0.34 -22.75
N LYS A 166 2.18 -0.43 -22.41
CA LYS A 166 1.07 -0.07 -23.31
C LYS A 166 0.17 0.96 -22.65
N TYR A 167 0.09 2.15 -23.24
CA TYR A 167 -0.84 3.18 -22.80
C TYR A 167 -2.27 2.80 -23.20
N GLN A 168 -3.22 3.06 -22.30
CA GLN A 168 -4.64 2.84 -22.52
C GLN A 168 -5.45 3.91 -21.77
N SER A 169 -6.43 4.47 -22.46
CA SER A 169 -7.36 5.45 -21.89
C SER A 169 -8.29 4.82 -20.85
N SER A 170 -8.63 5.58 -19.81
CA SER A 170 -9.70 5.27 -18.85
C SER A 170 -9.44 4.02 -17.98
N LEU A 171 -8.18 3.66 -17.78
CA LEU A 171 -7.80 2.55 -16.89
C LEU A 171 -8.20 2.85 -15.43
N SER A 172 -8.07 4.10 -15.00
CA SER A 172 -8.38 4.55 -13.64
C SER A 172 -9.89 4.63 -13.38
N ALA A 173 -10.72 4.62 -14.43
CA ALA A 173 -12.18 4.69 -14.32
C ALA A 173 -12.86 3.32 -14.16
N SER A 174 -12.15 2.21 -14.37
CA SER A 174 -12.73 0.86 -14.48
C SER A 174 -12.36 -0.04 -13.29
N TRP A 175 -12.65 0.40 -12.07
CA TRP A 175 -12.37 -0.36 -10.84
C TRP A 175 -13.64 -0.69 -10.07
N LEU A 176 -13.66 -1.89 -9.50
CA LEU A 176 -14.65 -2.32 -8.54
C LEU A 176 -14.18 -1.94 -7.15
N SER A 177 -15.05 -1.30 -6.38
CA SER A 177 -14.74 -0.91 -5.01
C SER A 177 -15.41 -1.90 -4.05
N LEU A 178 -14.64 -2.40 -3.09
CA LEU A 178 -15.14 -3.22 -1.99
C LEU A 178 -14.88 -2.50 -0.68
N GLY A 179 -15.85 -2.50 0.22
CA GLY A 179 -15.67 -1.96 1.57
C GLY A 179 -16.12 -2.93 2.64
N CYS A 180 -15.48 -2.85 3.80
CA CYS A 180 -15.92 -3.55 5.00
C CYS A 180 -15.59 -2.74 6.26
N THR A 181 -16.27 -3.08 7.36
CA THR A 181 -15.94 -2.59 8.70
C THR A 181 -15.57 -3.78 9.56
N VAL A 182 -14.41 -3.70 10.23
CA VAL A 182 -13.91 -4.76 11.11
C VAL A 182 -13.83 -4.23 12.53
N ASN A 183 -14.50 -4.91 13.46
CA ASN A 183 -14.38 -4.65 14.89
C ASN A 183 -13.08 -5.26 15.41
N VAL A 184 -12.20 -4.41 15.93
CA VAL A 184 -10.92 -4.77 16.51
C VAL A 184 -11.09 -4.86 18.03
N ASN A 185 -10.71 -6.01 18.60
CA ASN A 185 -10.60 -6.20 20.04
C ASN A 185 -9.47 -7.19 20.32
N ILE A 186 -8.23 -6.70 20.24
CA ILE A 186 -7.03 -7.50 20.38
C ILE A 186 -6.49 -7.30 21.80
N HIS A 187 -6.38 -8.39 22.56
CA HIS A 187 -5.75 -8.42 23.87
C HIS A 187 -4.37 -9.07 23.78
N ILE A 188 -3.34 -8.35 24.21
CA ILE A 188 -1.95 -8.79 24.14
C ILE A 188 -1.39 -8.85 25.58
N PRO A 189 -1.30 -10.04 26.18
CA PRO A 189 -0.73 -10.18 27.53
C PRO A 189 0.77 -9.92 27.53
N LEU A 190 1.25 -9.21 28.56
CA LEU A 190 2.67 -8.97 28.81
C LEU A 190 3.15 -9.90 29.94
N LEU A 191 3.89 -10.94 29.59
CA LEU A 191 4.33 -11.98 30.54
C LEU A 191 5.30 -11.43 31.59
N ALA A 192 5.05 -11.73 32.87
CA ALA A 192 5.87 -11.23 33.99
C ALA A 192 7.33 -11.73 33.95
N THR A 193 7.60 -12.82 33.23
CA THR A 193 8.94 -13.40 33.06
C THR A 193 9.74 -12.71 31.95
N SER A 194 9.14 -11.83 31.14
CA SER A 194 9.85 -11.10 30.09
C SER A 194 10.60 -9.90 30.69
N PRO A 195 11.94 -9.85 30.62
CA PRO A 195 12.72 -8.76 31.21
C PRO A 195 12.54 -7.42 30.49
N ASN A 196 11.98 -7.43 29.27
CA ASN A 196 11.75 -6.22 28.47
C ASN A 196 10.33 -6.26 27.86
N HIS A 197 9.52 -5.26 28.19
CA HIS A 197 8.19 -5.04 27.62
C HIS A 197 8.27 -3.97 26.54
N ASP A 198 9.06 -4.24 25.50
CA ASP A 198 9.09 -3.41 24.30
C ASP A 198 7.68 -3.37 23.68
N LEU A 199 7.06 -2.19 23.74
CA LEU A 199 5.67 -1.96 23.35
C LEU A 199 5.45 -2.26 21.87
N GLU A 200 6.34 -1.77 21.01
CA GLU A 200 6.28 -1.98 19.56
C GLU A 200 6.40 -3.48 19.24
N LYS A 201 7.40 -4.15 19.82
CA LYS A 201 7.63 -5.59 19.59
C LYS A 201 6.44 -6.43 20.05
N ASN A 202 5.89 -6.17 21.24
CA ASN A 202 4.76 -6.93 21.76
C ASN A 202 3.48 -6.67 20.95
N THR A 203 3.26 -5.42 20.52
CA THR A 203 2.15 -5.05 19.65
C THR A 203 2.25 -5.78 18.31
N LYS A 204 3.43 -5.75 17.66
CA LYS A 204 3.69 -6.47 16.42
C LYS A 204 3.45 -7.98 16.55
N ASN A 205 3.83 -8.59 17.68
CA ASN A 205 3.54 -10.00 17.94
C ASN A 205 2.03 -10.27 18.07
N GLY A 206 1.29 -9.38 18.72
CA GLY A 206 -0.17 -9.44 18.78
C GLY A 206 -0.81 -9.37 17.40
N LEU A 207 -0.43 -8.37 16.61
CA LEU A 207 -0.91 -8.16 15.26
C LEU A 207 -0.60 -9.34 14.33
N ASN A 208 0.57 -9.99 14.47
CA ASN A 208 0.90 -11.21 13.71
C ASN A 208 0.01 -12.42 14.03
N ARG A 209 -0.57 -12.49 15.24
CA ARG A 209 -1.55 -13.55 15.56
C ARG A 209 -2.92 -13.19 15.01
N TRP A 210 -3.29 -11.92 15.13
CA TRP A 210 -4.56 -11.41 14.61
C TRP A 210 -4.60 -11.45 13.07
N SER A 211 -3.49 -11.18 12.38
CA SER A 211 -3.43 -11.25 10.91
C SER A 211 -3.80 -12.64 10.41
N LYS A 212 -3.34 -13.71 11.08
CA LYS A 212 -3.75 -15.09 10.77
C LYS A 212 -5.25 -15.32 10.93
N GLN A 213 -5.87 -14.73 11.96
CA GLN A 213 -7.33 -14.81 12.13
C GLN A 213 -8.08 -14.11 10.99
N ILE A 214 -7.54 -13.02 10.46
CA ILE A 214 -8.07 -12.35 9.27
C ILE A 214 -7.81 -13.19 8.01
N GLU A 215 -6.65 -13.82 7.87
CA GLU A 215 -6.34 -14.74 6.77
C GLU A 215 -7.32 -15.94 6.73
N ASP A 216 -7.71 -16.46 7.90
CA ASP A 216 -8.65 -17.59 8.05
C ASP A 216 -10.13 -17.16 8.08
N SER A 217 -10.42 -15.86 8.01
CA SER A 217 -11.79 -15.33 8.10
C SER A 217 -12.61 -15.56 6.82
N VAL A 218 -13.93 -15.64 6.99
CA VAL A 218 -14.91 -15.83 5.90
C VAL A 218 -15.46 -14.48 5.46
N PHE A 219 -15.48 -14.24 4.14
CA PHE A 219 -15.94 -12.99 3.55
C PHE A 219 -17.29 -13.20 2.87
N LEU A 220 -18.30 -12.46 3.32
CA LEU A 220 -19.62 -12.42 2.72
C LEU A 220 -19.72 -11.20 1.80
N ILE A 221 -19.67 -11.42 0.49
CA ILE A 221 -19.79 -10.35 -0.51
C ILE A 221 -21.26 -10.20 -0.85
N ASN A 222 -21.85 -9.03 -0.54
CA ASN A 222 -23.29 -8.80 -0.65
C ASN A 222 -24.12 -9.89 0.08
N GLY A 223 -23.62 -10.34 1.24
CA GLY A 223 -24.30 -11.33 2.10
C GLY A 223 -24.12 -12.79 1.69
N GLN A 224 -23.31 -13.11 0.68
CA GLN A 224 -23.08 -14.48 0.22
C GLN A 224 -21.60 -14.85 0.27
N VAL A 225 -21.29 -16.08 0.67
CA VAL A 225 -19.97 -16.69 0.42
C VAL A 225 -19.97 -17.16 -1.02
N LYS A 226 -19.03 -16.67 -1.82
CA LYS A 226 -18.83 -17.08 -3.21
C LYS A 226 -17.61 -17.99 -3.31
N ASP A 227 -17.58 -18.80 -4.35
CA ASP A 227 -16.42 -19.63 -4.67
C ASP A 227 -15.22 -18.76 -5.10
N ASP A 228 -14.02 -19.09 -4.63
CA ASP A 228 -12.81 -18.29 -4.82
C ASP A 228 -12.44 -18.10 -6.30
N ASP A 229 -12.72 -19.10 -7.15
CA ASP A 229 -12.40 -19.07 -8.57
C ASP A 229 -13.50 -18.49 -9.46
N SER A 230 -14.69 -18.24 -8.90
CA SER A 230 -15.81 -17.59 -9.60
C SER A 230 -15.53 -16.12 -9.93
N GLU A 231 -16.17 -15.60 -10.98
CA GLU A 231 -16.07 -14.18 -11.32
C GLU A 231 -16.83 -13.35 -10.26
N LEU A 232 -16.23 -12.26 -9.77
CA LEU A 232 -16.80 -11.46 -8.69
C LEU A 232 -18.21 -10.92 -9.03
N LEU A 233 -18.43 -10.59 -10.31
CA LEU A 233 -19.68 -10.03 -10.85
C LEU A 233 -20.61 -11.08 -11.48
N GLU A 234 -20.33 -12.37 -11.30
CA GLU A 234 -21.15 -13.43 -11.88
C GLU A 234 -22.62 -13.31 -11.42
N GLY A 235 -23.55 -13.37 -12.38
CA GLY A 235 -24.99 -13.22 -12.14
C GLY A 235 -25.53 -11.78 -12.12
N GLN A 236 -24.69 -10.74 -12.18
CA GLN A 236 -25.17 -9.36 -12.30
C GLN A 236 -25.42 -9.01 -13.77
N LYS A 237 -26.69 -8.92 -14.17
CA LYS A 237 -27.06 -8.40 -15.50
C LYS A 237 -26.55 -6.97 -15.64
N LYS A 238 -25.60 -6.73 -16.55
CA LYS A 238 -25.26 -5.37 -17.01
C LYS A 238 -26.57 -4.72 -17.48
N LEU A 239 -27.09 -3.77 -16.71
CA LEU A 239 -28.20 -2.93 -17.16
C LEU A 239 -27.70 -2.20 -18.42
N ARG A 240 -28.23 -2.61 -19.58
CA ARG A 240 -28.02 -1.92 -20.86
C ARG A 240 -28.74 -0.57 -20.77
N GLY A 241 -28.07 0.43 -20.21
CA GLY A 241 -28.54 1.81 -20.15
C GLY A 241 -27.33 2.74 -20.18
N ASN A 242 -27.40 3.78 -21.01
CA ASN A 242 -26.33 4.75 -21.27
C ASN A 242 -26.11 5.72 -20.09
N THR A 243 -26.07 5.18 -18.87
CA THR A 243 -25.92 5.94 -17.63
C THR A 243 -24.46 5.85 -17.20
N GLN A 244 -23.89 7.01 -16.87
CA GLN A 244 -22.50 7.20 -16.42
C GLN A 244 -22.03 6.06 -15.50
N SER A 245 -20.78 5.61 -15.69
CA SER A 245 -20.12 4.56 -14.92
C SER A 245 -20.23 4.79 -13.41
N SER A 246 -21.30 4.30 -12.79
CA SER A 246 -21.45 4.34 -11.35
C SER A 246 -20.41 3.38 -10.76
N THR A 247 -19.49 3.90 -9.95
CA THR A 247 -18.52 3.09 -9.21
C THR A 247 -19.27 1.98 -8.49
N GLN A 248 -19.03 0.74 -8.90
CA GLN A 248 -19.74 -0.40 -8.35
C GLN A 248 -19.13 -0.72 -6.98
N PHE A 249 -19.84 -0.32 -5.92
CA PHE A 249 -19.45 -0.56 -4.54
C PHE A 249 -20.09 -1.84 -4.02
N SER A 250 -19.29 -2.78 -3.52
CA SER A 250 -19.75 -4.00 -2.86
C SER A 250 -19.50 -3.90 -1.36
N ASP A 251 -20.56 -4.07 -0.57
CA ASP A 251 -20.46 -4.19 0.88
C ASP A 251 -20.06 -5.62 1.26
N VAL A 252 -19.03 -5.74 2.09
CA VAL A 252 -18.44 -7.01 2.48
C VAL A 252 -18.46 -7.16 3.99
N LYS A 253 -19.04 -8.25 4.47
CA LYS A 253 -19.02 -8.60 5.90
C LYS A 253 -17.92 -9.61 6.16
N VAL A 254 -17.08 -9.32 7.15
CA VAL A 254 -15.97 -10.18 7.57
C VAL A 254 -16.40 -10.96 8.81
N LEU A 255 -16.41 -12.28 8.71
CA LEU A 255 -16.69 -13.19 9.81
C LEU A 255 -15.38 -13.83 10.25
N THR A 256 -14.83 -13.35 11.36
CA THR A 256 -13.68 -14.00 12.00
C THR A 256 -14.17 -15.28 12.67
N GLN A 257 -13.50 -16.40 12.38
CA GLN A 257 -13.81 -17.64 13.07
C GLN A 257 -13.49 -17.46 14.55
N LEU A 258 -14.45 -17.81 15.42
CA LEU A 258 -14.14 -18.02 16.83
C LEU A 258 -13.08 -19.12 16.87
N SER A 259 -11.97 -18.88 17.57
CA SER A 259 -10.77 -19.74 17.66
C SER A 259 -11.09 -21.13 18.24
N GLN A 260 -11.86 -21.93 17.53
CA GLN A 260 -12.30 -23.26 17.90
C GLN A 260 -12.19 -24.14 16.66
N GLY A 261 -11.02 -24.72 16.47
CA GLY A 261 -10.90 -25.86 15.57
C GLY A 261 -11.79 -27.00 16.07
N PRO A 262 -12.35 -27.84 15.19
CA PRO A 262 -13.31 -28.89 15.54
C PRO A 262 -12.77 -29.96 16.51
N SER A 263 -11.45 -29.98 16.76
CA SER A 263 -10.75 -31.01 17.54
C SER A 263 -10.07 -30.54 18.83
N HIS A 264 -10.16 -29.25 19.20
CA HIS A 264 -9.45 -28.72 20.37
C HIS A 264 -10.37 -28.53 21.57
N ARG A 265 -10.15 -29.32 22.64
CA ARG A 265 -10.68 -28.99 23.97
C ARG A 265 -10.07 -27.66 24.40
N SER A 266 -10.92 -26.65 24.60
CA SER A 266 -10.49 -25.34 25.10
C SER A 266 -10.11 -25.46 26.58
N THR A 267 -8.83 -25.70 26.86
CA THR A 267 -8.31 -25.60 28.23
C THR A 267 -7.92 -24.16 28.49
N ALA A 268 -8.59 -23.51 29.45
CA ALA A 268 -8.18 -22.19 29.92
C ALA A 268 -6.74 -22.29 30.47
N THR A 269 -5.82 -21.53 29.91
CA THR A 269 -4.43 -21.44 30.40
C THR A 269 -4.28 -20.22 31.28
N VAL A 270 -3.79 -20.40 32.50
CA VAL A 270 -3.43 -19.28 33.38
C VAL A 270 -2.03 -18.80 33.03
N GLN A 271 -1.87 -17.51 32.77
CA GLN A 271 -0.58 -16.89 32.47
C GLN A 271 -0.33 -15.75 33.46
N VAL A 272 0.84 -15.74 34.09
CA VAL A 272 1.25 -14.66 35.01
C VAL A 272 1.75 -13.48 34.18
N CYS A 273 1.01 -12.38 34.21
CA CYS A 273 1.27 -11.19 33.41
C CYS A 273 1.57 -9.98 34.31
N SER A 274 2.52 -9.15 33.91
CA SER A 274 2.82 -7.86 34.54
C SER A 274 1.94 -6.72 33.99
N GLY A 275 1.31 -6.92 32.83
CA GLY A 275 0.44 -5.96 32.19
C GLY A 275 -0.23 -6.51 30.93
N SER A 276 -0.90 -5.65 30.17
CA SER A 276 -1.47 -5.99 28.87
C SER A 276 -1.57 -4.77 27.96
N ILE A 277 -1.51 -5.00 26.65
CA ILE A 277 -1.84 -4.01 25.62
C ILE A 277 -3.22 -4.40 25.07
N ASN A 278 -4.09 -3.42 24.89
CA ASN A 278 -5.43 -3.62 24.35
C ASN A 278 -5.62 -2.69 23.15
N LEU A 279 -5.89 -3.27 21.97
CA LEU A 279 -6.27 -2.53 20.77
C LEU A 279 -7.77 -2.72 20.56
N ARG A 280 -8.54 -1.63 20.58
CA ARG A 280 -10.00 -1.65 20.49
C ARG A 280 -10.52 -0.57 19.56
N GLY A 281 -11.62 -0.86 18.87
CA GLY A 281 -12.32 0.07 18.00
C GLY A 281 -12.87 -0.61 16.76
N ALA A 282 -13.38 0.16 15.81
CA ALA A 282 -13.80 -0.32 14.50
C ALA A 282 -13.00 0.37 13.40
N VAL A 283 -12.48 -0.40 12.44
CA VAL A 283 -11.75 0.13 11.29
C VAL A 283 -12.55 -0.08 10.01
N LYS A 284 -12.65 0.97 9.20
CA LYS A 284 -13.27 0.93 7.88
C LYS A 284 -12.18 0.69 6.83
N CYS A 285 -12.34 -0.38 6.08
CA CYS A 285 -11.37 -0.87 5.12
C CYS A 285 -11.96 -0.80 3.71
N ARG A 286 -11.10 -0.59 2.72
CA ARG A 286 -11.47 -0.46 1.32
C ARG A 286 -10.44 -1.15 0.43
N ALA A 287 -10.93 -1.87 -0.55
CA ALA A 287 -10.11 -2.47 -1.59
C ALA A 287 -10.65 -2.16 -2.98
N TYR A 288 -9.75 -2.21 -3.96
CA TYR A 288 -10.07 -2.01 -5.36
C TYR A 288 -9.51 -3.14 -6.21
N VAL A 289 -10.32 -3.61 -7.16
CA VAL A 289 -9.89 -4.58 -8.16
C VAL A 289 -10.28 -4.09 -9.53
N HIS A 290 -9.35 -4.15 -10.48
CA HIS A 290 -9.62 -3.72 -11.85
C HIS A 290 -10.72 -4.59 -12.46
N ASN A 291 -11.66 -3.97 -13.17
CA ASN A 291 -12.83 -4.61 -13.75
C ASN A 291 -12.49 -5.35 -15.07
N ASN A 292 -11.56 -6.29 -14.99
CA ASN A 292 -11.24 -7.22 -16.07
C ASN A 292 -11.48 -8.66 -15.61
N ARG A 293 -12.77 -9.01 -15.44
CA ARG A 293 -13.22 -10.31 -14.93
C ARG A 293 -12.48 -10.74 -13.65
N PRO A 294 -12.48 -9.89 -12.61
CA PRO A 294 -11.76 -10.20 -11.39
C PRO A 294 -12.40 -11.40 -10.69
N LYS A 295 -11.54 -12.24 -10.10
CA LYS A 295 -12.00 -13.39 -9.30
C LYS A 295 -12.36 -12.96 -7.89
N VAL A 296 -13.22 -13.75 -7.23
CA VAL A 296 -13.54 -13.55 -5.82
C VAL A 296 -12.29 -13.59 -4.95
N LYS A 297 -11.37 -14.53 -5.20
CA LYS A 297 -10.11 -14.65 -4.43
C LYS A 297 -9.26 -13.38 -4.46
N GLU A 298 -9.19 -12.68 -5.59
CA GLU A 298 -8.40 -11.45 -5.74
C GLU A 298 -9.00 -10.32 -4.90
N ALA A 299 -10.32 -10.20 -4.90
CA ALA A 299 -11.04 -9.19 -4.13
C ALA A 299 -10.97 -9.45 -2.61
N VAL A 300 -11.14 -10.70 -2.19
CA VAL A 300 -10.99 -11.10 -0.79
C VAL A 300 -9.56 -10.88 -0.30
N GLN A 301 -8.56 -11.25 -1.10
CA GLN A 301 -7.16 -11.05 -0.75
C GLN A 301 -6.80 -9.56 -0.66
N ALA A 302 -7.32 -8.73 -1.57
CA ALA A 302 -7.15 -7.29 -1.51
C ALA A 302 -7.72 -6.68 -0.21
N LEU A 303 -8.92 -7.12 0.21
CA LEU A 303 -9.51 -6.68 1.50
C LEU A 303 -8.74 -7.20 2.71
N LYS A 304 -8.34 -8.48 2.74
CA LYS A 304 -7.54 -9.05 3.85
C LYS A 304 -6.29 -8.20 4.10
N ARG A 305 -5.58 -7.83 3.03
CA ARG A 305 -4.38 -7.00 3.13
C ARG A 305 -4.69 -5.60 3.61
N ASP A 306 -5.75 -4.98 3.12
CA ASP A 306 -6.16 -3.64 3.59
C ASP A 306 -6.48 -3.64 5.08
N ILE A 307 -7.21 -4.64 5.57
CA ILE A 307 -7.55 -4.81 7.00
C ILE A 307 -6.28 -4.92 7.84
N ILE A 308 -5.35 -5.79 7.43
CA ILE A 308 -4.12 -6.04 8.16
C ILE A 308 -3.20 -4.81 8.14
N ASN A 309 -3.02 -4.18 6.97
CA ASN A 309 -2.21 -2.97 6.82
C ASN A 309 -2.76 -1.80 7.61
N THR A 310 -4.07 -1.55 7.51
CA THR A 310 -4.70 -0.41 8.19
C THR A 310 -4.36 -0.41 9.67
N LEU A 311 -4.53 -1.54 10.35
CA LEU A 311 -4.24 -1.60 11.78
C LEU A 311 -2.73 -1.57 12.07
N SER A 312 -1.92 -2.24 11.26
CA SER A 312 -0.46 -2.25 11.41
C SER A 312 0.15 -0.87 11.24
N ASP A 313 -0.18 -0.18 10.15
CA ASP A 313 0.33 1.14 9.81
C ASP A 313 -0.08 2.16 10.87
N ARG A 314 -1.33 2.13 11.36
CA ARG A 314 -1.78 3.01 12.45
C ARG A 314 -0.96 2.84 13.73
N CYS A 315 -0.64 1.60 14.10
CA CYS A 315 0.22 1.34 15.25
C CYS A 315 1.66 1.82 15.01
N GLU A 316 2.23 1.55 13.83
CA GLU A 316 3.57 2.03 13.48
C GLU A 316 3.68 3.55 13.51
N ILE A 317 2.71 4.26 12.92
CA ILE A 317 2.67 5.73 12.91
C ILE A 317 2.60 6.28 14.33
N LEU A 318 1.78 5.69 15.21
CA LEU A 318 1.76 6.08 16.62
C LEU A 318 3.13 5.88 17.30
N PHE A 319 3.81 4.75 17.05
CA PHE A 319 5.12 4.52 17.65
C PHE A 319 6.20 5.46 17.11
N GLU A 320 6.15 5.78 15.82
CA GLU A 320 7.00 6.81 15.21
C GLU A 320 6.79 8.17 15.89
N ASP A 321 5.54 8.57 16.10
CA ASP A 321 5.16 9.82 16.78
C ASP A 321 5.66 9.87 18.23
N LEU A 322 5.43 8.80 19.01
CA LEU A 322 5.87 8.70 20.40
C LEU A 322 7.40 8.82 20.53
N ILE A 323 8.15 8.24 19.58
CA ILE A 323 9.61 8.35 19.56
C ILE A 323 10.05 9.79 19.32
N ILE A 324 9.39 10.50 18.41
CA ILE A 324 9.71 11.89 18.05
C ILE A 324 9.35 12.85 19.19
N ASN A 325 8.14 12.72 19.76
CA ASN A 325 7.57 13.70 20.69
C ASN A 325 7.94 13.45 22.17
N GLU A 326 7.99 12.19 22.62
CA GLU A 326 8.21 11.86 24.03
C GLU A 326 9.65 11.43 24.35
N GLY A 327 10.45 11.18 23.31
CA GLY A 327 11.81 10.66 23.40
C GLY A 327 11.88 9.19 23.83
N PRO A 328 12.98 8.47 23.57
CA PRO A 328 13.06 7.00 23.76
C PRO A 328 12.98 6.53 25.22
N HIS A 329 12.94 7.44 26.20
CA HIS A 329 13.17 7.16 27.62
C HIS A 329 11.96 7.39 28.55
N LYS A 330 10.84 7.98 28.11
CA LYS A 330 9.63 8.09 28.94
C LYS A 330 8.77 6.82 28.85
N LYS A 331 9.24 5.74 29.48
CA LYS A 331 8.49 4.48 29.63
C LYS A 331 7.82 4.41 31.00
N ASN A 332 7.01 5.40 31.36
CA ASN A 332 6.24 5.33 32.59
C ASN A 332 4.96 4.53 32.36
N PHE A 333 4.97 3.24 32.68
CA PHE A 333 3.86 2.29 32.56
C PHE A 333 2.67 2.56 33.49
N LYS A 334 2.21 3.81 33.59
CA LYS A 334 0.87 4.11 34.08
C LYS A 334 -0.11 3.79 32.95
N ARG A 335 -1.37 3.55 33.27
CA ARG A 335 -2.41 3.24 32.29
C ARG A 335 -2.54 4.40 31.30
N GLU A 336 -1.85 4.29 30.17
CA GLU A 336 -1.86 5.25 29.08
C GLU A 336 -2.88 4.82 28.04
N TYR A 337 -3.63 5.79 27.55
CA TYR A 337 -4.58 5.62 26.46
C TYR A 337 -4.07 6.45 25.29
N HIS A 338 -3.76 5.77 24.20
CA HIS A 338 -3.29 6.39 22.97
C HIS A 338 -4.36 6.22 21.90
N VAL A 339 -4.68 7.31 21.20
CA VAL A 339 -5.61 7.28 20.07
C VAL A 339 -4.79 7.00 18.82
N LEU A 340 -5.15 5.94 18.08
CA LEU A 340 -4.51 5.64 16.80
C LEU A 340 -4.97 6.65 15.73
N PRO A 341 -4.07 7.09 14.84
CA PRO A 341 -4.41 8.07 13.81
C PRO A 341 -5.55 7.54 12.94
N GLN A 342 -6.52 8.39 12.61
CA GLN A 342 -7.70 8.01 11.85
C GLN A 342 -7.34 7.87 10.38
N ARG A 343 -7.93 6.88 9.70
CA ARG A 343 -7.73 6.74 8.26
C ARG A 343 -8.65 7.70 7.52
N LEU A 344 -8.14 8.33 6.47
CA LEU A 344 -8.93 9.12 5.53
C LEU A 344 -8.74 8.60 4.11
N PHE A 345 -9.67 8.93 3.23
CA PHE A 345 -9.64 8.62 1.81
C PHE A 345 -9.73 9.90 1.00
N VAL A 346 -8.89 10.02 -0.02
CA VAL A 346 -8.87 11.19 -0.89
C VAL A 346 -9.23 10.78 -2.31
N SER A 347 -10.26 11.44 -2.84
CA SER A 347 -10.69 11.28 -4.22
C SER A 347 -9.64 11.86 -5.17
N VAL A 348 -9.35 11.13 -6.24
CA VAL A 348 -8.36 11.55 -7.23
C VAL A 348 -9.07 11.88 -8.54
N PRO A 349 -8.89 13.08 -9.11
CA PRO A 349 -9.57 13.47 -10.34
C PRO A 349 -9.38 12.46 -11.47
N GLY A 350 -10.47 12.07 -12.13
CA GLY A 350 -10.46 11.11 -13.23
C GLY A 350 -10.26 9.64 -12.83
N SER A 351 -10.20 9.34 -11.54
CA SER A 351 -10.05 7.99 -10.99
C SER A 351 -11.29 7.55 -10.22
N SER A 352 -11.67 6.29 -10.39
CA SER A 352 -12.67 5.60 -9.56
C SER A 352 -12.07 5.06 -8.24
N VAL A 353 -10.74 5.13 -8.12
CA VAL A 353 -9.96 4.71 -6.97
C VAL A 353 -9.58 5.92 -6.13
N MET A 354 -9.89 5.85 -4.83
CA MET A 354 -9.39 6.80 -3.82
C MET A 354 -8.08 6.29 -3.22
N LEU A 355 -7.17 7.19 -2.89
CA LEU A 355 -5.97 6.91 -2.10
C LEU A 355 -6.29 7.13 -0.62
N SER A 356 -5.42 6.69 0.29
CA SER A 356 -5.60 6.90 1.73
C SER A 356 -4.48 7.69 2.36
N ASP A 357 -4.73 8.23 3.54
CA ASP A 357 -3.72 8.75 4.45
C ASP A 357 -4.19 8.53 5.89
N TYR A 358 -3.35 8.87 6.86
CA TYR A 358 -3.66 8.79 8.29
C TYR A 358 -3.46 10.16 8.93
N GLN A 359 -4.36 10.49 9.86
CA GLN A 359 -4.42 11.80 10.49
C GLN A 359 -4.60 11.67 12.01
N PHE A 360 -3.77 12.37 12.78
CA PHE A 360 -3.99 12.60 14.20
C PHE A 360 -5.01 13.73 14.42
N GLY A 361 -5.65 13.75 15.59
CA GLY A 361 -6.79 14.65 15.85
C GLY A 361 -6.44 16.15 15.88
N ASP A 362 -5.17 16.50 15.92
CA ASP A 362 -4.62 17.85 15.96
C ASP A 362 -4.12 18.37 14.61
N GLU A 363 -3.97 17.50 13.60
CA GLU A 363 -3.52 17.90 12.26
C GLU A 363 -4.62 18.62 11.49
N ALA A 364 -4.25 19.67 10.75
CA ALA A 364 -5.14 20.41 9.86
C ALA A 364 -5.25 19.75 8.47
N ALA A 365 -6.34 20.05 7.75
CA ALA A 365 -6.52 19.59 6.36
C ALA A 365 -5.37 20.02 5.43
N GLY A 366 -4.76 21.19 5.68
CA GLY A 366 -3.60 21.67 4.92
C GLY A 366 -2.39 20.74 5.00
N GLU A 367 -2.17 20.11 6.16
CA GLU A 367 -1.07 19.15 6.36
C GLU A 367 -1.28 17.87 5.54
N ILE A 368 -2.55 17.44 5.40
CA ILE A 368 -2.91 16.32 4.51
C ILE A 368 -2.65 16.70 3.05
N GLN A 369 -3.04 17.90 2.64
CA GLN A 369 -2.82 18.38 1.27
C GLN A 369 -1.32 18.44 0.94
N GLU A 370 -0.51 18.92 1.87
CA GLU A 370 0.95 18.96 1.73
C GLU A 370 1.55 17.56 1.63
N ARG A 371 1.13 16.60 2.46
CA ARG A 371 1.58 15.20 2.36
C ARG A 371 1.24 14.56 1.02
N PHE A 372 0.06 14.82 0.47
CA PHE A 372 -0.31 14.32 -0.87
C PHE A 372 0.55 14.92 -1.98
N ILE A 373 0.89 16.21 -1.89
CA ILE A 373 1.82 16.83 -2.82
C ILE A 373 3.22 16.23 -2.67
N GLU A 374 3.67 16.02 -1.44
CA GLU A 374 5.02 15.54 -1.19
C GLU A 374 5.22 14.08 -1.56
N MET A 375 4.32 13.19 -1.12
CA MET A 375 4.43 11.74 -1.28
C MET A 375 3.85 11.23 -2.60
N LEU A 376 2.86 11.92 -3.18
CA LEU A 376 2.15 11.46 -4.38
C LEU A 376 2.27 12.41 -5.58
N ASP A 377 3.01 13.52 -5.43
CA ASP A 377 3.19 14.58 -6.44
C ASP A 377 1.82 15.04 -7.01
N GLN A 378 0.80 15.10 -6.14
CA GLN A 378 -0.59 15.34 -6.50
C GLN A 378 -1.20 16.39 -5.58
N SER A 379 -1.70 17.48 -6.18
CA SER A 379 -2.54 18.44 -5.46
C SER A 379 -3.94 17.87 -5.26
N VAL A 380 -4.48 18.06 -4.06
CA VAL A 380 -5.81 17.61 -3.65
C VAL A 380 -6.55 18.77 -2.98
N GLN A 381 -7.86 18.86 -3.22
CA GLN A 381 -8.70 19.88 -2.59
C GLN A 381 -9.23 19.37 -1.24
N ALA A 382 -9.54 20.28 -0.31
CA ALA A 382 -10.01 19.89 1.01
C ALA A 382 -11.36 19.15 0.96
N GLU A 383 -12.19 19.46 -0.04
CA GLU A 383 -13.49 18.84 -0.27
C GLU A 383 -13.40 17.39 -0.74
N ASP A 384 -12.25 16.99 -1.30
CA ASP A 384 -11.98 15.63 -1.77
C ASP A 384 -11.52 14.69 -0.65
N ILE A 385 -11.29 15.24 0.56
CA ILE A 385 -10.82 14.51 1.74
C ILE A 385 -12.03 13.97 2.51
N HIS A 386 -12.09 12.64 2.65
CA HIS A 386 -13.17 11.94 3.33
C HIS A 386 -12.63 11.15 4.52
N ILE A 387 -12.90 11.60 5.73
CA ILE A 387 -12.55 10.87 6.95
C ILE A 387 -13.33 9.55 6.98
N ALA A 388 -12.65 8.44 7.24
CA ALA A 388 -13.33 7.17 7.38
C ALA A 388 -14.16 7.17 8.68
N GLU A 389 -15.45 6.84 8.58
CA GLU A 389 -16.30 6.68 9.76
C GLU A 389 -15.76 5.55 10.64
N GLU A 390 -15.29 5.90 11.84
CA GLU A 390 -14.77 4.98 12.85
C GLU A 390 -15.58 5.13 14.14
N ILE A 391 -15.81 4.01 14.84
CA ILE A 391 -16.47 4.01 16.15
C ILE A 391 -15.39 3.73 17.20
N ASN A 392 -15.13 4.72 18.05
CA ASN A 392 -14.34 4.55 19.27
C ASN A 392 -15.23 3.86 20.31
N THR A 393 -14.95 2.58 20.61
CA THR A 393 -15.66 1.79 21.61
C THR A 393 -14.86 1.59 22.88
#